data_AF-A0A953WYT8-F1
#
_entry.id   AF-A0A953WYT8-F1
#
_cell.length_a   1.000
_cell.length_b   1.000
_cell.length_c   1.000
_cell.angle_alpha   90.00
_cell.angle_beta   90.00
_cell.angle_gamma   90.00
#
_symmetry.space_group_name_H-M   'P 1'
#
loop_
_entity.id
_entity.type
_entity.pdbx_description
1 polymer ?
#
loop_
_entity_poly.entity_id
_entity_poly.type
_entity_poly.pdbx_seq_one_letter_code
_entity_poly.pdbx_strand_id
1 'polypeptide(L)' 'MTELADPASDLGTDALIAHIRSLTANLTPPDHACGSWRALYSGTEKLLDDLAAHMALENDVLFPRFEEG' A
#
# COMPACT_ATOMS: atom_id res chain seq x y z
N MET A 1 -0.55 -12.14 29.23
CA MET A 1 -0.55 -12.50 27.81
C MET A 1 -0.47 -11.20 27.04
N THR A 2 0.74 -10.62 27.02
CA THR A 2 1.00 -9.33 26.36
C THR A 2 0.84 -9.57 24.88
N GLU A 3 -0.19 -8.98 24.28
CA GLU A 3 -0.35 -8.93 22.84
C GLU A 3 0.93 -8.27 22.30
N LEU A 4 1.70 -9.01 21.50
CA LEU A 4 2.80 -8.43 20.74
C LEU A 4 2.12 -7.44 19.79
N ALA A 5 2.22 -6.15 20.07
CA ALA A 5 1.75 -5.11 19.16
C ALA A 5 2.32 -5.41 17.78
N ASP A 6 1.43 -5.56 16.80
CA ASP A 6 1.84 -5.76 15.42
C ASP A 6 2.59 -4.49 15.00
N PRO A 7 3.89 -4.54 14.68
CA PRO A 7 4.62 -3.36 14.25
C PRO A 7 4.00 -2.71 13.01
N ALA A 8 3.18 -3.45 12.23
CA ALA A 8 2.43 -2.90 11.11
C ALA A 8 1.21 -2.06 11.53
N SER A 9 0.68 -2.20 12.75
CA SER A 9 -0.52 -1.45 13.19
C SER A 9 -0.23 0.00 13.59
N ASP A 10 1.04 0.34 13.84
CA ASP A 10 1.48 1.70 14.23
C ASP A 10 2.16 2.46 13.08
N LEU A 11 2.31 1.79 11.92
CA LEU A 11 2.90 2.34 10.71
C LEU A 11 1.81 2.97 9.84
N GLY A 12 1.97 4.24 9.47
CA GLY A 12 1.06 4.91 8.53
C GLY A 12 0.97 4.17 7.19
N THR A 13 -0.14 4.36 6.45
CA THR A 13 -0.41 3.65 5.19
C THR A 13 0.75 3.69 4.19
N ASP A 14 1.47 4.81 4.10
CA ASP A 14 2.66 4.94 3.24
C ASP A 14 3.78 3.95 3.61
N ALA A 15 3.99 3.70 4.90
CA ALA A 15 4.97 2.74 5.38
C ALA A 15 4.55 1.29 5.04
N LEU A 16 3.26 0.98 5.06
CA LEU A 16 2.74 -0.32 4.61
C LEU A 16 2.94 -0.50 3.10
N ILE A 17 2.66 0.53 2.29
CA ILE A 17 2.92 0.52 0.84
C ILE A 17 4.41 0.28 0.58
N ALA A 18 5.29 1.01 1.27
CA ALA A 18 6.74 0.84 1.16
C ALA A 18 7.19 -0.57 1.57
N HIS A 19 6.61 -1.13 2.62
CA HIS A 19 6.90 -2.48 3.07
C HIS A 19 6.51 -3.54 2.03
N ILE A 20 5.33 -3.43 1.42
CA ILE A 20 4.89 -4.32 0.34
C ILE A 20 5.86 -4.24 -0.85
N ARG A 21 6.25 -3.02 -1.25
CA ARG A 21 7.25 -2.84 -2.33
C ARG A 21 8.59 -3.48 -1.98
N SER A 22 9.06 -3.35 -0.74
CA SER A 22 10.29 -4.00 -0.28
C SER A 22 10.21 -5.53 -0.33
N LEU A 23 9.12 -6.14 0.13
CA LEU A 23 8.95 -7.60 0.13
C LEU A 23 8.87 -8.21 -1.27
N THR A 24 8.44 -7.42 -2.25
CA THR A 24 8.16 -7.87 -3.62
C THR A 24 9.25 -7.45 -4.61
N ALA A 25 10.39 -6.94 -4.13
CA ALA A 25 11.43 -6.35 -4.98
C ALA A 25 10.84 -5.33 -5.96
N ASN A 26 10.06 -4.38 -5.44
CA ASN A 26 9.28 -3.41 -6.21
C ASN A 26 8.33 -4.07 -7.22
N LEU A 27 7.60 -5.11 -6.80
CA LEU A 27 6.67 -5.86 -7.66
C LEU A 27 7.34 -6.41 -8.93
N THR A 28 8.62 -6.77 -8.84
CA THR A 28 9.36 -7.38 -9.95
C THR A 28 9.22 -8.90 -9.87
N PRO A 29 8.42 -9.55 -10.75
CA PRO A 29 8.30 -11.00 -10.72
C PRO A 29 9.61 -11.64 -11.23
N PRO A 30 10.03 -12.80 -10.69
CA PRO A 30 11.16 -13.54 -11.25
C PRO A 30 10.83 -14.07 -12.65
N ASP A 31 11.86 -14.33 -13.47
CA ASP A 31 11.70 -14.78 -14.87
C ASP A 31 10.78 -16.00 -15.02
N HIS A 32 10.86 -16.92 -14.07
CA HIS A 32 10.11 -18.19 -14.05
C HIS A 32 8.78 -18.10 -13.30
N ALA A 33 8.30 -16.91 -12.95
CA ALA A 33 6.98 -16.72 -12.35
C ALA A 33 5.90 -17.36 -13.24
N CYS A 34 4.83 -17.89 -12.63
CA CYS A 34 3.67 -18.37 -13.38
C CYS A 34 2.72 -17.20 -13.73
N GLY A 35 1.69 -17.48 -14.52
CA GLY A 35 0.70 -16.47 -14.92
C GLY A 35 -0.03 -15.82 -13.74
N SER A 36 -0.42 -16.62 -12.74
CA SER A 36 -1.12 -16.11 -11.56
C SER A 36 -0.24 -15.23 -10.67
N TRP A 37 1.07 -15.50 -10.59
CA TRP A 37 2.01 -14.65 -9.85
C TRP A 37 2.13 -13.27 -10.52
N ARG A 38 2.30 -13.23 -11.85
CA ARG A 38 2.36 -11.95 -12.58
C ARG A 38 1.06 -11.16 -12.45
N ALA A 39 -0.08 -11.85 -12.53
CA ALA A 39 -1.39 -11.23 -12.32
C ALA A 39 -1.53 -10.67 -10.89
N LEU A 40 -1.05 -11.40 -9.87
CA LEU A 40 -1.01 -10.90 -8.50
C LEU A 40 -0.20 -9.61 -8.40
N TYR A 41 1.03 -9.58 -8.92
CA TYR A 41 1.89 -8.39 -8.84
C TYR A 41 1.30 -7.19 -9.58
N SER A 42 0.71 -7.41 -10.76
CA SER A 42 0.01 -6.35 -11.50
C SER A 42 -1.22 -5.83 -10.76
N GLY A 43 -2.00 -6.71 -10.12
CA GLY A 43 -3.14 -6.31 -9.30
C GLY A 43 -2.70 -5.56 -8.03
N THR A 44 -1.60 -5.97 -7.41
CA THR A 44 -1.01 -5.27 -6.26
C THR A 44 -0.51 -3.89 -6.66
N GLU A 45 0.18 -3.75 -7.80
CA GLU A 45 0.62 -2.44 -8.29
C GLU A 45 -0.55 -1.48 -8.43
N LYS A 46 -1.61 -1.93 -9.12
CA LYS A 46 -2.84 -1.16 -9.27
C LYS A 46 -3.44 -0.75 -7.92
N LEU A 47 -3.51 -1.67 -6.96
CA LEU A 47 -4.05 -1.38 -5.63
C LEU A 47 -3.24 -0.31 -4.91
N LEU A 48 -1.90 -0.40 -4.93
CA LEU A 48 -1.03 0.56 -4.24
C LEU A 48 -1.15 1.95 -4.87
N ASP A 49 -1.21 2.02 -6.21
CA ASP A 49 -1.32 3.28 -6.94
C ASP A 49 -2.70 3.93 -6.71
N ASP A 50 -3.78 3.15 -6.79
CA ASP A 50 -5.15 3.62 -6.55
C ASP A 50 -5.29 4.11 -5.09
N LEU A 51 -4.68 3.42 -4.12
CA LEU A 51 -4.71 3.82 -2.71
C LEU A 51 -3.91 5.10 -2.46
N ALA A 52 -2.72 5.25 -3.05
CA ALA A 52 -1.94 6.48 -2.94
C ALA A 52 -2.70 7.68 -3.54
N ALA A 53 -3.34 7.49 -4.70
CA ALA A 53 -4.18 8.53 -5.31
C ALA A 53 -5.40 8.87 -4.45
N HIS A 54 -6.02 7.87 -3.82
CA HIS A 54 -7.12 8.09 -2.89
C HIS A 54 -6.70 8.92 -1.67
N MET A 55 -5.57 8.57 -1.04
CA MET A 55 -5.01 9.34 0.08
C MET A 55 -4.70 10.78 -0.31
N ALA A 56 -4.09 11.01 -1.48
CA ALA A 56 -3.82 12.36 -1.97
C ALA A 56 -5.11 13.16 -2.19
N LEU A 57 -6.15 12.54 -2.77
CA LEU A 57 -7.45 13.18 -2.92
C LEU A 57 -8.06 13.56 -1.56
N GLU A 58 -7.98 12.68 -0.59
CA GLU A 58 -8.48 12.94 0.76
C GLU A 58 -7.69 14.07 1.44
N ASN A 59 -6.38 13.92 1.56
CA ASN A 59 -5.51 14.83 2.30
C ASN A 59 -5.40 16.22 1.67
N ASP A 60 -5.29 16.30 0.34
CA ASP A 60 -5.00 17.56 -0.34
C ASP A 60 -6.26 18.30 -0.82
N VAL A 61 -7.39 17.58 -0.94
CA VAL A 61 -8.62 18.14 -1.51
C VAL A 61 -9.81 18.05 -0.58
N LEU A 62 -10.11 16.87 -0.03
CA LEU A 62 -11.35 16.68 0.73
C LEU A 62 -11.24 17.17 2.17
N PHE A 63 -10.27 16.69 2.95
CA PHE A 63 -10.13 17.08 4.36
C PHE A 63 -9.99 18.59 4.56
N PRO A 64 -9.17 19.33 3.78
CA PRO A 64 -9.08 20.79 3.91
C PRO A 64 -10.41 21.52 3.68
N ARG A 65 -11.37 20.90 2.96
CA ARG A 65 -12.69 21.52 2.69
C ARG A 65 -13.73 21.24 3.78
N PHE A 66 -13.54 20.20 4.58
CA PHE A 66 -14.60 19.66 5.44
C PHE A 66 -14.19 19.47 6.91
N GLU A 67 -12.90 19.40 7.22
CA GLU A 67 -12.41 19.22 8.59
C GLU A 67 -12.02 20.54 9.27
N GLU A 68 -12.17 21.69 8.60
CA GLU A 68 -12.14 22.99 9.28
C GLU A 68 -13.45 23.23 10.03
N GLY A 69 -13.46 22.81 11.31
CA GLY A 69 -14.49 23.08 12.32
C GLY A 69 -13.89 23.13 13.73
#